data_AF-A0A2V6ZUG8-F1
#
_entry.id   AF-A0A2V6ZUG8-F1
#
_cell.length_a   1.000
_cell.length_b   1.000
_cell.length_c   1.000
_cell.angle_alpha   90.00
_cell.angle_beta   90.00
_cell.angle_gamma   90.00
#
_symmetry.space_group_name_H-M   'P 1'
#
loop_
_entity.id
_entity.type
_entity.pdbx_description
1 polymer ?
#
loop_
_entity_poly.entity_id
_entity_poly.type
_entity_poly.pdbx_seq_one_letter_code
_entity_poly.pdbx_strand_id
1 'polypeptide(L)'
;QALLYSGIGLLEATNLSVGRGTDTPFEVVGAPWIEPRGLAEALNRQGLRGVSFEPFWFTPTGDVYASVLCGGIRLVVTDREAIRPVTVALALARALRDRHRDPFRPENIQNLLVNRSTMWAFLRGEVLERVVAWAEMDRASFLARRASYLMYR
;
A
#
# COMPACT_ATOMS: atom_id res chain seq x y z
N GLN A 1 -3.82 12.84 -3.59
CA GLN A 1 -4.03 11.87 -4.69
C GLN A 1 -2.75 11.38 -5.39
N ALA A 2 -2.06 12.13 -6.27
CA ALA A 2 -0.96 11.58 -7.10
C ALA A 2 0.18 10.87 -6.33
N LEU A 3 0.51 11.36 -5.13
CA LEU A 3 1.58 10.79 -4.32
C LEU A 3 1.24 9.37 -3.83
N LEU A 4 0.05 9.18 -3.26
CA LEU A 4 -0.36 7.88 -2.71
C LEU A 4 -0.65 6.85 -3.79
N TYR A 5 -1.08 7.28 -4.99
CA TYR A 5 -1.33 6.38 -6.12
C TYR A 5 -0.12 5.50 -6.46
N SER A 6 1.10 6.04 -6.41
CA SER A 6 2.33 5.30 -6.71
C SER A 6 2.58 4.07 -5.81
N GLY A 7 1.95 4.02 -4.64
CA GLY A 7 1.97 2.88 -3.73
C GLY A 7 0.63 2.16 -3.67
N ILE A 8 -0.44 2.88 -3.29
CA ILE A 8 -1.78 2.32 -3.04
C ILE A 8 -2.40 1.74 -4.33
N GLY A 9 -2.01 2.24 -5.50
CA GLY A 9 -2.38 1.63 -6.78
C GLY A 9 -1.97 0.16 -6.87
N LEU A 10 -0.88 -0.28 -6.23
CA LEU A 10 -0.51 -1.71 -6.18
C LEU A 10 -1.60 -2.58 -5.57
N LEU A 11 -2.37 -2.03 -4.64
CA LEU A 11 -3.42 -2.75 -3.91
C LEU A 11 -4.73 -2.84 -4.68
N GLU A 12 -4.89 -2.08 -5.77
CA GLU A 12 -6.08 -2.15 -6.63
C GLU A 12 -6.19 -3.50 -7.35
N ALA A 13 -5.05 -4.20 -7.53
CA ALA A 13 -5.02 -5.53 -8.09
C ALA A 13 -5.51 -6.63 -7.12
N THR A 14 -5.68 -6.28 -5.83
CA THR A 14 -6.13 -7.22 -4.78
C THR A 14 -7.64 -7.17 -4.58
N ASN A 15 -8.14 -7.96 -3.63
CA ASN A 15 -9.55 -7.92 -3.23
C ASN A 15 -9.87 -6.82 -2.20
N LEU A 16 -9.27 -5.64 -2.36
CA LEU A 16 -9.52 -4.47 -1.50
C LEU A 16 -10.22 -3.37 -2.31
N SER A 17 -11.10 -2.62 -1.65
CA SER A 17 -11.50 -1.32 -2.18
C SER A 17 -10.41 -0.31 -1.87
N VAL A 18 -9.90 0.39 -2.89
CA VAL A 18 -8.95 1.51 -2.75
C VAL A 18 -9.65 2.88 -2.80
N GLY A 19 -10.94 2.92 -2.43
CA GLY A 19 -11.70 4.17 -2.37
C GLY A 19 -12.21 4.70 -3.71
N ARG A 20 -12.14 3.91 -4.79
CA ARG A 20 -12.80 4.26 -6.06
C ARG A 20 -14.31 4.40 -5.82
N GLY A 21 -14.92 5.43 -6.40
CA GLY A 21 -16.32 5.77 -6.13
C GLY A 21 -16.56 6.46 -4.78
N THR A 22 -15.52 7.06 -4.18
CA THR A 22 -15.63 7.99 -3.05
C THR A 22 -14.99 9.33 -3.44
N ASP A 23 -15.14 10.35 -2.60
CA ASP A 23 -14.48 11.65 -2.81
C ASP A 23 -12.95 11.60 -2.65
N THR A 24 -12.41 10.48 -2.15
CA THR A 24 -10.99 10.33 -1.75
C THR A 24 -10.33 9.05 -2.27
N PRO A 25 -10.31 8.80 -3.60
CA PRO A 25 -9.69 7.60 -4.17
C PRO A 25 -8.19 7.54 -3.84
N PHE A 26 -7.71 6.34 -3.51
CA PHE A 26 -6.35 6.01 -3.07
C PHE A 26 -5.90 6.62 -1.75
N GLU A 27 -6.77 7.36 -1.07
CA GLU A 27 -6.52 7.88 0.29
C GLU A 27 -7.27 7.06 1.34
N VAL A 28 -8.13 6.13 0.91
CA VAL A 28 -8.79 5.15 1.75
C VAL A 28 -8.60 3.75 1.18
N VAL A 29 -8.42 2.77 2.06
CA VAL A 29 -8.34 1.35 1.69
C VAL A 29 -9.18 0.55 2.67
N GLY A 30 -10.02 -0.36 2.17
CA GLY A 30 -10.94 -1.10 3.02
C GLY A 30 -11.58 -2.32 2.36
N ALA A 31 -12.24 -3.12 3.20
CA ALA A 31 -13.03 -4.27 2.82
C ALA A 31 -14.03 -4.60 3.94
N PRO A 32 -15.12 -5.36 3.66
CA PRO A 32 -16.15 -5.66 4.66
C PRO A 32 -15.64 -6.49 5.84
N TRP A 33 -14.53 -7.19 5.67
CA TRP A 33 -13.92 -8.08 6.66
C TRP A 33 -12.81 -7.43 7.50
N ILE A 34 -12.51 -6.14 7.26
CA ILE A 34 -11.48 -5.41 8.01
C ILE A 34 -12.07 -4.80 9.27
N GLU A 35 -11.36 -4.97 10.39
CA GLU A 35 -11.62 -4.23 11.62
C GLU A 35 -10.76 -2.95 11.62
N PRO A 36 -11.36 -1.74 11.50
CA PRO A 36 -10.63 -0.50 11.24
C PRO A 36 -9.62 -0.10 12.31
N ARG A 37 -9.99 -0.20 13.60
CA ARG A 37 -9.19 0.36 14.69
C ARG A 37 -7.89 -0.40 14.85
N GLY A 38 -7.96 -1.73 14.94
CA GLY A 38 -6.81 -2.57 15.10
C GLY A 38 -5.89 -2.59 13.88
N LEU A 39 -6.43 -2.38 12.66
CA LEU A 39 -5.58 -2.17 11.48
C LEU A 39 -4.83 -0.83 11.55
N ALA A 40 -5.53 0.27 11.85
CA ALA A 40 -4.92 1.59 11.98
C ALA A 40 -3.83 1.61 13.06
N GLU A 41 -4.12 1.05 14.23
CA GLU A 41 -3.15 0.92 15.32
C GLU A 41 -1.94 0.08 14.94
N ALA A 42 -2.15 -1.05 14.25
CA ALA A 42 -1.05 -1.92 13.81
C ALA A 42 -0.11 -1.20 12.85
N LEU A 43 -0.63 -0.35 11.96
CA LEU A 43 0.17 0.42 11.02
C LEU A 43 0.87 1.61 11.67
N ASN A 44 0.17 2.35 12.54
CA ASN A 44 0.77 3.45 13.28
C ASN A 44 1.93 2.98 14.18
N ARG A 45 1.83 1.77 14.77
CA ARG A 45 2.93 1.16 15.55
C ARG A 45 4.20 0.90 14.74
N GLN A 46 4.12 0.80 13.42
CA GLN A 46 5.31 0.61 12.58
C GLN A 46 6.14 1.89 12.42
N GLY A 47 5.62 3.06 12.82
CA GLY A 47 6.37 4.31 12.78
C GLY A 47 6.77 4.76 11.36
N LEU A 48 5.94 4.45 10.36
CA LEU A 48 6.20 4.84 8.98
C LEU A 48 6.28 6.36 8.84
N ARG A 49 7.34 6.86 8.19
CA ARG A 49 7.59 8.29 8.07
C ARG A 49 6.63 8.94 7.07
N GLY A 50 6.13 10.13 7.41
CA GLY A 50 5.33 10.97 6.52
C GLY A 50 3.89 10.51 6.28
N VAL A 51 3.39 9.53 7.06
CA VAL A 51 2.02 9.07 6.99
C VAL A 51 1.48 8.71 8.38
N SER A 52 0.19 8.94 8.60
CA SER A 52 -0.59 8.37 9.70
C SER A 52 -1.82 7.66 9.17
N PHE A 53 -2.37 6.76 9.98
CA PHE A 53 -3.52 5.93 9.61
C PHE A 53 -4.67 6.18 10.57
N GLU A 54 -5.84 6.49 10.02
CA GLU A 54 -7.07 6.70 10.79
C GLU A 54 -8.07 5.59 10.47
N PRO A 55 -8.75 5.00 11.48
CA PRO A 55 -9.81 4.03 11.22
C PRO A 55 -10.95 4.70 10.45
N PHE A 56 -11.43 4.06 9.39
CA PHE A 56 -12.42 4.66 8.51
C PHE A 56 -13.46 3.65 8.05
N TRP A 57 -14.71 4.10 7.97
CA TRP A 57 -15.83 3.35 7.40
C TRP A 57 -16.30 4.06 6.13
N PHE A 58 -16.51 3.32 5.06
CA PHE A 58 -17.00 3.88 3.81
C PHE A 58 -17.75 2.85 2.99
N THR A 59 -18.63 3.33 2.12
CA THR A 59 -19.36 2.51 1.17
C THR A 59 -18.95 2.95 -0.24
N PRO A 60 -18.11 2.18 -0.96
CA PRO A 60 -17.72 2.51 -2.33
C PRO A 60 -18.94 2.54 -3.25
N THR A 61 -19.00 3.48 -4.19
CA THR A 61 -20.07 3.49 -5.21
C THR A 61 -19.71 2.71 -6.48
N GLY A 62 -18.47 2.22 -6.62
CA GLY A 62 -18.03 1.45 -7.79
C GLY A 62 -16.90 0.47 -7.49
N ASP A 63 -16.62 -0.39 -8.47
CA ASP A 63 -15.56 -1.41 -8.45
C ASP A 63 -15.75 -2.45 -7.30
N VAL A 64 -14.65 -2.92 -6.72
CA VAL A 64 -14.64 -3.88 -5.60
C VAL A 64 -15.46 -3.34 -4.41
N TYR A 65 -16.41 -4.17 -3.95
CA TYR A 65 -17.33 -3.88 -2.84
C TYR A 65 -18.29 -2.70 -3.06
N ALA A 66 -18.65 -2.40 -4.30
CA ALA A 66 -19.68 -1.41 -4.60
C ALA A 66 -20.97 -1.64 -3.79
N SER A 67 -21.48 -0.58 -3.15
CA SER A 67 -22.65 -0.58 -2.28
C SER A 67 -22.54 -1.44 -1.00
N VAL A 68 -21.34 -1.89 -0.63
CA VAL A 68 -21.09 -2.66 0.60
C VAL A 68 -20.32 -1.79 1.60
N LEU A 69 -20.79 -1.75 2.85
CA LEU A 69 -20.08 -1.08 3.93
C LEU A 69 -18.72 -1.75 4.16
N CYS A 70 -17.64 -1.00 4.01
CA CYS A 70 -16.27 -1.43 4.20
C CYS A 70 -15.68 -0.79 5.45
N GLY A 71 -15.09 -1.61 6.30
CA GLY A 71 -14.14 -1.16 7.30
C GLY A 71 -12.76 -0.99 6.66
N GLY A 72 -11.97 -0.04 7.14
CA GLY A 72 -10.67 0.22 6.56
C GLY A 72 -9.90 1.31 7.27
N ILE A 73 -9.00 1.92 6.52
CA ILE A 73 -8.18 3.02 6.97
C ILE A 73 -8.20 4.16 5.96
N ARG A 74 -8.09 5.38 6.48
CA ARG A 74 -7.70 6.56 5.73
C ARG A 74 -6.21 6.80 5.95
N LEU A 75 -5.49 7.06 4.87
CA LEU A 75 -4.08 7.44 4.86
C LEU A 75 -3.99 8.96 4.88
N VAL A 76 -3.38 9.52 5.91
CA VAL A 76 -3.14 10.95 6.05
C VAL A 76 -1.66 11.22 5.84
N VAL A 77 -1.31 11.92 4.77
CA VAL A 77 0.08 12.30 4.49
C VAL A 77 0.46 13.44 5.43
N THR A 78 1.42 13.18 6.32
CA THR A 78 1.91 14.16 7.31
C THR A 78 3.18 14.87 6.83
N ASP A 79 3.97 14.23 5.97
CA ASP A 79 5.18 14.81 5.37
C ASP A 79 5.39 14.20 3.97
N ARG A 80 5.33 15.07 2.95
CA ARG A 80 5.43 14.69 1.53
C ARG A 80 6.85 14.31 1.10
N GLU A 81 7.87 14.80 1.78
CA GLU A 81 9.28 14.51 1.46
C GLU A 81 9.74 13.21 2.14
N ALA A 82 9.20 12.94 3.33
CA ALA A 82 9.55 11.74 4.08
C ALA A 82 8.82 10.48 3.62
N ILE A 83 7.59 10.61 3.11
CA ILE A 83 6.76 9.45 2.75
C ILE A 83 7.40 8.60 1.64
N ARG A 84 7.20 7.28 1.75
CA ARG A 84 7.59 6.28 0.76
C ARG A 84 6.36 5.44 0.38
N PRO A 85 5.56 5.86 -0.63
CA PRO A 85 4.25 5.27 -0.90
C PRO A 85 4.27 3.75 -1.13
N VAL A 86 5.25 3.23 -1.88
CA VAL A 86 5.40 1.77 -2.11
C VAL A 86 5.68 1.03 -0.80
N THR A 87 6.54 1.56 0.06
CA THR A 87 6.79 1.02 1.40
C THR A 87 5.51 0.99 2.23
N VAL A 88 4.72 2.06 2.18
CA VAL A 88 3.42 2.15 2.86
C VAL A 88 2.45 1.07 2.36
N ALA A 89 2.34 0.88 1.05
CA ALA A 89 1.47 -0.14 0.47
C ALA A 89 1.90 -1.56 0.86
N LEU A 90 3.20 -1.85 0.86
CA LEU A 90 3.74 -3.14 1.30
C LEU A 90 3.52 -3.37 2.80
N ALA A 91 3.72 -2.34 3.63
CA ALA A 91 3.42 -2.39 5.06
C ALA A 91 1.93 -2.68 5.33
N LEU A 92 1.03 -2.03 4.58
CA LEU A 92 -0.41 -2.29 4.61
C LEU A 92 -0.76 -3.72 4.21
N ALA A 93 -0.25 -4.19 3.07
CA ALA A 93 -0.47 -5.56 2.61
C ALA A 93 -0.01 -6.61 3.64
N ARG A 94 1.11 -6.35 4.32
CA ARG A 94 1.60 -7.24 5.39
C ARG A 94 0.68 -7.24 6.59
N ALA A 95 0.31 -6.06 7.09
CA ALA A 95 -0.60 -5.95 8.23
C ALA A 95 -1.95 -6.63 7.96
N LEU A 96 -2.45 -6.53 6.72
CA LEU A 96 -3.65 -7.25 6.30
C LEU A 96 -3.45 -8.75 6.26
N ARG A 97 -2.31 -9.23 5.75
CA ARG A 97 -1.99 -10.66 5.74
C ARG A 97 -1.85 -11.25 7.14
N ASP A 98 -1.26 -10.50 8.07
CA ASP A 98 -1.06 -10.94 9.45
C ASP A 98 -2.38 -11.00 10.24
N ARG A 99 -3.30 -10.06 9.97
CA ARG A 99 -4.57 -9.92 10.71
C ARG A 99 -5.76 -10.62 10.05
N HIS A 100 -5.73 -10.78 8.74
CA HIS A 100 -6.85 -11.21 7.90
C HIS A 100 -6.37 -12.21 6.84
N ARG A 101 -5.60 -13.22 7.28
CA ARG A 101 -4.95 -14.21 6.42
C ARG A 101 -5.89 -14.94 5.47
N ASP A 102 -7.08 -15.30 5.94
CA ASP A 102 -8.05 -16.08 5.17
C ASP A 102 -8.72 -15.26 4.05
N PRO A 103 -9.26 -14.04 4.33
CA PRO A 103 -9.92 -13.28 3.28
C PRO A 103 -8.96 -12.52 2.36
N PHE A 104 -7.75 -12.14 2.79
CA PHE A 104 -6.87 -11.29 1.99
C PHE A 104 -6.13 -12.06 0.87
N ARG A 105 -6.21 -11.54 -0.37
CA ARG A 105 -5.63 -12.16 -1.57
C ARG A 105 -4.59 -11.23 -2.22
N PRO A 106 -3.31 -11.30 -1.83
CA PRO A 106 -2.28 -10.38 -2.31
C PRO A 106 -1.60 -10.80 -3.62
N GLU A 107 -1.89 -11.98 -4.17
CA GLU A 107 -1.11 -12.62 -5.24
C GLU A 107 -0.99 -11.71 -6.48
N ASN A 108 -2.03 -10.94 -6.77
CA ASN A 108 -2.10 -10.06 -7.92
C ASN A 108 -1.27 -8.77 -7.78
N ILE A 109 -0.74 -8.46 -6.60
CA ILE A 109 0.21 -7.34 -6.42
C ILE A 109 1.40 -7.47 -7.38
N GLN A 110 1.81 -8.71 -7.66
CA GLN A 110 2.94 -8.99 -8.56
C GLN A 110 2.75 -8.42 -9.97
N ASN A 111 1.50 -8.27 -10.43
CA ASN A 111 1.18 -7.80 -11.78
C ASN A 111 1.57 -6.34 -11.97
N LEU A 112 1.57 -5.55 -10.90
CA LEU A 112 1.94 -4.13 -10.91
C LEU A 112 3.31 -3.88 -10.28
N LEU A 113 3.70 -4.66 -9.26
CA LEU A 113 4.98 -4.51 -8.60
C LEU A 113 6.15 -4.90 -9.50
N VAL A 114 5.98 -5.96 -10.31
CA VAL A 114 6.96 -6.48 -11.30
C VAL A 114 8.37 -6.68 -10.71
N ASN A 115 8.47 -6.93 -9.40
CA ASN A 115 9.71 -7.29 -8.72
C ASN A 115 9.51 -8.63 -7.99
N ARG A 116 10.02 -9.72 -8.60
CA ARG A 116 9.85 -11.08 -8.07
C ARG A 116 10.47 -11.26 -6.70
N SER A 117 11.65 -10.68 -6.47
CA SER A 117 12.37 -10.79 -5.20
C SER A 117 11.60 -10.15 -4.06
N THR A 118 11.10 -8.92 -4.26
CA THR A 118 10.22 -8.23 -3.32
C THR A 118 8.94 -9.03 -3.08
N MET A 119 8.29 -9.51 -4.14
CA MET A 119 7.04 -10.29 -4.02
C MET A 119 7.26 -11.59 -3.24
N TRP A 120 8.35 -12.30 -3.49
CA TRP A 120 8.68 -13.53 -2.77
C TRP A 120 9.02 -13.28 -1.31
N ALA A 121 9.78 -12.23 -1.00
CA ALA A 121 10.06 -11.85 0.39
C ALA A 121 8.76 -11.51 1.13
N PHE A 122 7.85 -10.78 0.46
CA PHE A 122 6.52 -10.49 0.98
C PHE A 122 5.70 -11.77 1.22
N LEU A 123 5.61 -12.67 0.23
CA LEU A 123 4.86 -13.93 0.35
C LEU A 123 5.46 -14.91 1.37
N ARG A 124 6.76 -14.85 1.66
CA ARG A 124 7.37 -15.62 2.76
C ARG A 124 7.12 -15.04 4.14
N GLY A 125 6.60 -13.82 4.23
CA GLY A 125 6.40 -13.15 5.52
C GLY A 125 7.72 -12.72 6.18
N GLU A 126 8.77 -12.44 5.38
CA GLU A 126 10.03 -11.84 5.88
C GLU A 126 9.76 -10.49 6.55
N VAL A 127 10.66 -9.80 7.25
CA VAL A 127 10.36 -8.47 7.84
C VAL A 127 10.27 -7.35 6.78
N LEU A 128 9.62 -6.22 7.09
CA LEU A 128 9.36 -5.14 6.10
C LEU A 128 10.65 -4.61 5.48
N GLU A 129 11.68 -4.42 6.30
CA GLU A 129 13.02 -3.96 5.89
C GLU A 129 13.60 -4.86 4.80
N ARG A 130 13.38 -6.16 4.93
CA ARG A 130 13.87 -7.16 3.99
C ARG A 130 13.05 -7.21 2.70
N VAL A 131 11.74 -6.95 2.80
CA VAL A 131 10.87 -6.82 1.63
C VAL A 131 11.30 -5.62 0.78
N VAL A 132 11.56 -4.46 1.39
CA VAL A 132 11.91 -3.24 0.65
C VAL A 132 13.35 -3.21 0.15
N ALA A 133 14.26 -3.96 0.79
CA ALA A 133 15.69 -3.99 0.43
C ALA A 133 15.93 -4.35 -1.05
N TRP A 134 15.14 -5.29 -1.60
CA TRP A 134 15.28 -5.73 -2.99
C TRP A 134 15.03 -4.59 -3.99
N ALA A 135 14.07 -3.72 -3.71
CA ALA A 135 13.79 -2.56 -4.56
C ALA A 135 14.92 -1.52 -4.51
N GLU A 136 15.56 -1.33 -3.34
CA GLU A 136 16.69 -0.40 -3.21
C GLU A 136 17.94 -0.87 -3.97
N MET A 137 18.17 -2.18 -4.06
CA MET A 137 19.26 -2.75 -4.85
C MET A 137 19.14 -2.39 -6.33
N ASP A 138 17.94 -2.57 -6.91
CA ASP A 138 17.68 -2.24 -8.31
C ASP A 138 17.67 -0.72 -8.56
N ARG A 139 17.26 0.06 -7.56
CA ARG A 139 17.22 1.53 -7.61
C ARG A 139 18.59 2.12 -7.87
N ALA A 140 19.65 1.65 -7.19
CA ALA A 140 21.00 2.18 -7.39
C ALA A 140 21.47 2.01 -8.85
N SER A 141 21.24 0.83 -9.43
CA SER A 141 21.54 0.56 -10.85
C SER A 141 20.72 1.44 -11.81
N PHE A 142 19.44 1.65 -11.51
CA PHE A 142 18.60 2.55 -12.31
C PHE A 142 19.05 4.01 -12.22
N LEU A 143 19.42 4.50 -11.02
CA LEU A 143 19.93 5.86 -10.83
C LEU A 143 21.23 6.10 -11.61
N ALA A 144 22.13 5.12 -11.62
CA ALA A 144 23.36 5.20 -12.40
C ALA A 144 23.07 5.24 -13.91
N ARG A 145 22.19 4.37 -14.42
CA ARG A 145 21.82 4.32 -15.84
C ARG A 145 21.10 5.58 -16.31
N ARG A 146 20.18 6.13 -15.51
CA ARG A 146 19.39 7.30 -15.92
C ARG A 146 20.22 8.59 -15.95
N ALA A 147 21.37 8.63 -15.27
CA ALA A 147 22.17 9.84 -15.08
C ALA A 147 22.60 10.50 -16.40
N SER A 148 22.94 9.69 -17.43
CA SER A 148 23.33 10.20 -18.76
C SER A 148 22.17 10.78 -19.57
N TYR A 149 20.93 10.64 -19.11
CA TYR A 149 19.73 11.06 -19.83
C TYR A 149 18.97 12.20 -19.13
N LEU A 150 19.49 12.74 -18.02
CA LEU A 150 18.82 13.82 -17.28
C LEU A 150 18.97 15.15 -18.00
N MET A 151 17.84 15.80 -18.28
CA MET A 151 17.77 17.15 -18.88
C MET A 151 17.65 18.27 -17.84
N TYR A 152 17.36 17.91 -16.59
CA TYR A 152 17.19 18.82 -15.47
C TYR A 152 18.07 18.39 -14.31
N ARG A 153 18.56 19.37 -13.54
CA ARG A 153 19.33 19.14 -12.32
C ARG A 153 18.41 18.78 -11.15
#